data_AF-A0A7Y0SHU4-F1
#
_entry.id   AF-A0A7Y0SHU4-F1
#
_cell.length_a   1.000
_cell.length_b   1.000
_cell.length_c   1.000
_cell.angle_alpha   90.00
_cell.angle_beta   90.00
_cell.angle_gamma   90.00
#
_symmetry.space_group_name_H-M   'P 1'
#
loop_
_entity.id
_entity.type
_entity.pdbx_description
1 polymer ?
#
loop_
_entity_poly.entity_id
_entity_poly.type
_entity_poly.pdbx_seq_one_letter_code
_entity_poly.pdbx_strand_id
1 'polypeptide(L)'
;PADQIHLSGPTMGTSYNIKYIEQDGIPTPKAMQTEIDRLLEEVNDQMSTYRDDSELSRFNQHQTSEPFTVSTQTATVVKEAIRL
;
A
#
# COMPACT_ATOMS: atom_id res chain seq x y z
N PRO A 1 10.78 -27.93 14.21
CA PRO A 1 10.76 -26.58 14.82
C PRO A 1 10.02 -25.65 13.86
N ALA A 2 9.30 -24.65 14.36
CA ALA A 2 8.63 -23.70 13.47
C ALA A 2 9.66 -22.69 12.96
N ASP A 3 9.87 -22.64 11.64
CA ASP A 3 10.84 -21.74 11.03
C ASP A 3 10.20 -20.36 10.83
N GLN A 4 10.83 -19.32 11.39
CA GLN A 4 10.37 -17.93 11.23
C GLN A 4 11.02 -17.32 9.99
N ILE A 5 10.20 -16.78 9.11
CA ILE A 5 10.63 -15.99 7.96
C ILE A 5 10.50 -14.50 8.30
N HIS A 6 11.50 -13.72 7.91
CA HIS A 6 11.51 -12.25 8.03
C HIS A 6 11.69 -11.64 6.64
N LEU A 7 10.70 -10.86 6.21
CA LEU A 7 10.73 -10.06 5.00
C LEU A 7 10.86 -8.58 5.36
N SER A 8 11.66 -7.85 4.58
CA SER A 8 11.86 -6.41 4.79
C SER A 8 12.16 -5.72 3.46
N GLY A 9 11.76 -4.46 3.34
CA GLY A 9 12.00 -3.65 2.17
C GLY A 9 11.67 -2.18 2.40
N PRO A 10 12.06 -1.27 1.50
CA PRO A 10 11.72 0.14 1.58
C PRO A 10 10.27 0.39 1.11
N THR A 11 9.57 1.34 1.72
CA THR A 11 8.30 1.90 1.21
C THR A 11 7.94 3.19 1.95
N MET A 12 7.19 4.09 1.32
CA MET A 12 6.62 5.30 1.95
C MET A 12 7.66 6.15 2.71
N GLY A 13 8.89 6.27 2.17
CA GLY A 13 9.98 7.02 2.81
C GLY A 13 10.62 6.36 4.03
N THR A 14 10.27 5.10 4.32
CA THR A 14 10.81 4.29 5.42
C THR A 14 11.03 2.84 4.98
N SER A 15 11.12 1.89 5.91
CA SER A 15 11.17 0.45 5.64
C SER A 15 10.08 -0.31 6.40
N TYR A 16 9.61 -1.41 5.81
CA TYR A 16 8.72 -2.37 6.45
C TYR A 16 9.49 -3.58 6.98
N ASN A 17 8.93 -4.23 8.00
CA ASN A 17 9.41 -5.49 8.54
C ASN A 17 8.22 -6.41 8.81
N ILE A 18 8.16 -7.54 8.09
CA ILE A 18 7.09 -8.53 8.18
C ILE A 18 7.70 -9.84 8.66
N LYS A 19 7.14 -10.45 9.71
CA LYS A 19 7.58 -11.74 10.24
C LYS A 19 6.42 -12.70 10.28
N TYR A 20 6.62 -13.91 9.78
CA TYR A 20 5.62 -14.98 9.79
C TYR A 20 6.28 -16.34 10.01
N ILE A 21 5.47 -17.35 10.30
CA ILE A 21 5.93 -18.72 10.50
C ILE A 21 5.70 -19.52 9.22
N GLU A 22 6.73 -20.23 8.75
CA GLU A 22 6.61 -21.10 7.59
C GLU A 22 5.67 -22.28 7.87
N GLN A 23 4.79 -22.57 6.91
CA GLN A 23 3.77 -23.61 6.98
C GLN A 23 3.62 -24.28 5.62
N ASP A 24 3.25 -25.55 5.62
CA ASP A 24 3.00 -26.26 4.36
C ASP A 24 1.84 -25.62 3.59
N GLY A 25 2.02 -25.45 2.27
CA GLY A 25 1.00 -24.92 1.38
C GLY A 25 0.99 -23.39 1.21
N ILE A 26 1.89 -22.65 1.88
CA ILE A 26 2.03 -21.21 1.64
C ILE A 26 3.02 -20.91 0.49
N PRO A 27 2.91 -19.75 -0.19
CA PRO A 27 3.87 -19.33 -1.19
C PRO A 27 5.29 -19.19 -0.62
N THR A 28 6.28 -19.35 -1.49
CA THR A 28 7.69 -19.14 -1.10
C THR A 28 7.91 -17.70 -0.60
N PRO A 29 8.88 -17.47 0.30
CA PRO A 29 9.20 -16.12 0.79
C PRO A 29 9.40 -15.09 -0.32
N LYS A 30 10.03 -15.49 -1.43
CA LYS A 30 10.26 -14.64 -2.60
C LYS A 30 8.96 -14.25 -3.32
N ALA A 31 8.06 -15.21 -3.53
CA ALA A 31 6.77 -14.94 -4.15
C ALA A 31 5.92 -14.02 -3.27
N MET A 32 5.95 -14.24 -1.95
CA MET A 32 5.27 -13.39 -0.98
C MET A 32 5.83 -11.97 -0.95
N GLN A 33 7.16 -11.82 -0.93
CA GLN A 33 7.80 -10.51 -0.97
C GLN A 33 7.45 -9.73 -2.24
N THR A 34 7.41 -10.41 -3.39
CA THR A 34 7.03 -9.78 -4.67
C THR A 34 5.62 -9.20 -4.61
N GLU A 35 4.67 -9.93 -4.05
CA GLU A 35 3.29 -9.45 -3.94
C GLU A 35 3.13 -8.37 -2.86
N ILE A 36 3.86 -8.46 -1.75
CA ILE A 36 3.92 -7.41 -0.73
C ILE A 36 4.43 -6.11 -1.34
N ASP A 37 5.55 -6.15 -2.06
CA ASP A 37 6.13 -4.97 -2.69
C ASP A 37 5.17 -4.38 -3.73
N ARG A 38 4.49 -5.22 -4.53
CA ARG A 38 3.47 -4.79 -5.49
C ARG A 38 2.30 -4.06 -4.81
N LEU A 39 1.77 -4.62 -3.71
CA LEU A 39 0.67 -4.02 -2.97
C LEU A 39 1.07 -2.70 -2.31
N LEU A 40 2.27 -2.63 -1.73
CA LEU A 40 2.78 -1.40 -1.11
C LEU A 40 3.03 -0.31 -2.16
N GLU A 41 3.48 -0.68 -3.35
CA GLU A 41 3.65 0.24 -4.47
C GLU A 41 2.30 0.77 -4.98
N GLU A 42 1.28 -0.09 -5.07
CA GLU A 42 -0.08 0.31 -5.42
C GLU A 42 -0.65 1.32 -4.41
N VAL A 43 -0.36 1.15 -3.11
CA VAL A 43 -0.73 2.14 -2.08
C VAL A 43 0.00 3.48 -2.29
N ASN A 44 1.27 3.46 -2.73
CA ASN A 44 1.98 4.71 -3.06
C ASN A 44 1.37 5.40 -4.29
N ASP A 45 1.02 4.64 -5.33
CA ASP A 45 0.35 5.16 -6.53
C ASP A 45 -1.03 5.75 -6.20
N GLN A 46 -1.69 5.26 -5.17
CA GLN A 46 -2.97 5.78 -4.72
C GLN A 46 -2.82 7.00 -3.80
N MET A 47 -1.95 6.94 -2.79
CA MET A 47 -2.03 7.86 -1.64
C MET A 47 -0.73 8.57 -1.29
N SER A 48 0.36 8.41 -2.05
CA SER A 48 1.59 9.17 -1.80
C SER A 48 1.40 10.64 -2.16
N THR A 49 1.56 11.54 -1.20
CA THR A 49 1.61 13.00 -1.44
C THR A 49 2.93 13.46 -2.09
N TYR A 50 3.91 12.56 -2.21
CA TYR A 50 5.23 12.85 -2.79
C TYR A 50 5.37 12.39 -4.24
N ARG A 51 4.37 11.66 -4.78
CA ARG A 51 4.29 11.32 -6.20
C ARG A 51 3.29 12.25 -6.85
N ASP A 52 3.75 13.03 -7.83
CA ASP A 52 2.91 14.05 -8.49
C ASP A 52 1.72 13.45 -9.26
N ASP A 53 1.84 12.20 -9.68
CA ASP A 53 0.86 11.45 -10.46
C ASP A 53 0.00 10.49 -9.65
N SER A 54 0.19 10.43 -8.32
CA SER A 54 -0.64 9.60 -7.45
C SER A 54 -2.10 10.04 -7.49
N GLU A 55 -3.02 9.12 -7.20
CA GLU A 55 -4.45 9.43 -7.18
C GLU A 55 -4.77 10.59 -6.22
N LEU A 56 -4.17 10.61 -5.03
CA LEU A 56 -4.30 11.71 -4.06
C LEU A 56 -3.69 13.02 -4.58
N SER A 57 -2.52 12.99 -5.22
CA SER A 57 -1.92 14.21 -5.79
C SER A 57 -2.73 14.77 -6.94
N ARG A 58 -3.28 13.92 -7.81
CA ARG A 58 -4.21 14.32 -8.88
C ARG A 58 -5.48 14.93 -8.32
N PHE A 59 -6.03 14.36 -7.23
CA PHE A 59 -7.14 14.97 -6.51
C PHE A 59 -6.77 16.35 -5.95
N ASN A 60 -5.59 16.50 -5.34
CA ASN A 60 -5.12 17.78 -4.81
C ASN A 60 -4.92 18.85 -5.91
N GLN A 61 -4.57 18.43 -7.12
CA GLN A 61 -4.40 19.31 -8.29
C GLN A 61 -5.74 19.63 -8.98
N HIS A 62 -6.82 18.91 -8.66
CA HIS A 62 -8.14 19.09 -9.27
C HIS A 62 -8.82 20.35 -8.72
N GLN A 63 -9.12 21.31 -9.61
CA GLN A 63 -9.59 22.66 -9.23
C GLN A 63 -11.11 22.87 -9.43
N THR A 64 -11.85 21.85 -9.84
CA THR A 64 -13.30 21.97 -10.07
C THR A 64 -14.08 21.41 -8.89
N SER A 65 -15.36 21.80 -8.78
CA SER A 65 -16.28 21.23 -7.78
C SER A 65 -16.95 19.94 -8.23
N GLU A 66 -16.62 19.43 -9.42
CA GLU A 66 -17.14 18.16 -9.91
C GLU A 66 -16.59 16.98 -9.09
N PRO A 67 -17.35 15.89 -8.93
CA PRO A 67 -16.85 14.69 -8.26
C PRO A 67 -15.60 14.12 -8.94
N PHE A 68 -14.59 13.81 -8.14
CA PHE A 68 -13.38 13.13 -8.58
C PHE A 68 -13.47 11.64 -8.25
N THR A 69 -13.33 10.77 -9.25
CA THR A 69 -13.37 9.32 -9.04
C THR A 69 -12.07 8.82 -8.45
N VAL A 70 -12.16 7.97 -7.43
CA VAL A 70 -11.02 7.36 -6.73
C VAL A 70 -11.19 5.84 -6.64
N SER A 71 -10.09 5.14 -6.39
CA SER A 71 -10.08 3.71 -6.07
C SER A 71 -10.86 3.40 -4.78
N THR A 72 -11.33 2.15 -4.66
CA THR A 72 -12.03 1.67 -3.46
C THR A 72 -11.16 1.80 -2.21
N GLN A 73 -9.85 1.57 -2.35
CA GLN A 73 -8.87 1.65 -1.28
C GLN A 73 -8.73 3.09 -0.76
N THR A 74 -8.52 4.07 -1.64
CA THR A 74 -8.48 5.50 -1.27
C THR A 74 -9.79 5.94 -0.64
N ALA A 75 -10.94 5.56 -1.21
CA ALA A 75 -12.25 5.87 -0.65
C ALA A 75 -12.41 5.31 0.78
N THR A 76 -11.88 4.11 1.05
CA THR A 76 -11.92 3.48 2.37
C THR A 76 -11.12 4.30 3.40
N VAL A 77 -9.90 4.73 3.05
CA VAL A 77 -9.04 5.51 3.94
C VAL A 77 -9.64 6.90 4.19
N VAL A 78 -10.13 7.58 3.14
CA VAL A 78 -10.77 8.91 3.28
C VAL A 78 -12.03 8.82 4.15
N LYS A 79 -12.85 7.78 3.95
CA LYS A 79 -14.04 7.56 4.78
C LYS A 79 -13.68 7.37 6.25
N GLU A 80 -12.61 6.64 6.53
CA GLU A 80 -12.13 6.46 7.90
C GLU A 80 -11.54 7.74 8.48
N ALA A 81 -10.78 8.51 7.70
CA ALA A 81 -10.23 9.80 8.12
C ALA A 81 -11.31 10.84 8.46
N ILE A 82 -12.45 10.82 7.77
CA ILE A 82 -13.62 11.68 8.08
C ILE A 82 -14.30 11.24 9.39
N ARG A 83 -14.24 9.94 9.72
CA ARG A 83 -14.90 9.35 10.90
C ARG A 83 -14.14 9.64 12.21
N LEU A 84 -12.80 9.68 12.15
CA LEU A 84 -11.89 9.90 13.28
C LEU A 84 -11.88 11.35 13.74
#